data_AF-A0A6M0G3U2-F1
#
_entry.id   AF-A0A6M0G3U2-F1
#
_cell.length_a   1.000
_cell.length_b   1.000
_cell.length_c   1.000
_cell.angle_alpha   90.00
_cell.angle_beta   90.00
_cell.angle_gamma   90.00
#
_symmetry.space_group_name_H-M   'P 1'
#
loop_
_entity.id
_entity.type
_entity.pdbx_description
1 polymer ?
#
loop_
_entity_poly.entity_id
_entity_poly.type
_entity_poly.pdbx_seq_one_letter_code
_entity_poly.pdbx_strand_id
1 'polypeptide(L)'
;MMTLPEELQQSFEEQLNRYQQERKMPLLSHMEIRGMQRGIVQTARESVLEVLEVRFEVVPPEVIDTINQIEDVSVLKQLHRQAIAINSMVDFQQLLSQNQADS
;
A
#
# COMPACT_ATOMS: atom_id res chain seq x y z
N MET A 1 -23.17 -51.91 13.95
CA MET A 1 -22.61 -50.64 13.44
C MET A 1 -22.23 -50.87 12.00
N MET A 2 -22.68 -50.03 11.06
CA MET A 2 -22.26 -50.19 9.66
C MET A 2 -20.89 -49.53 9.49
N THR A 3 -19.85 -50.35 9.35
CA THR A 3 -18.50 -49.90 9.03
C THR A 3 -18.41 -49.65 7.52
N LEU A 4 -17.89 -48.49 7.14
CA LEU A 4 -17.64 -48.17 5.74
C LEU A 4 -16.57 -49.16 5.18
N PRO A 5 -16.71 -49.67 3.95
CA PRO A 5 -15.64 -50.39 3.27
C PRO A 5 -14.37 -49.53 3.18
N GLU A 6 -13.19 -50.12 3.39
CA GLU A 6 -11.90 -49.41 3.45
C GLU A 6 -11.64 -48.53 2.20
N GLU A 7 -12.05 -49.02 1.03
CA GLU A 7 -11.89 -48.33 -0.25
C GLU A 7 -12.68 -47.02 -0.30
N LEU A 8 -13.91 -47.02 0.23
CA LEU A 8 -14.73 -45.82 0.30
C LEU A 8 -14.16 -44.83 1.33
N GLN A 9 -13.60 -45.34 2.43
CA GLN A 9 -13.00 -44.50 3.47
C GLN A 9 -11.74 -43.80 2.97
N GLN A 10 -10.88 -44.51 2.23
CA GLN A 10 -9.71 -43.94 1.58
C GLN A 10 -10.10 -42.87 0.55
N SER A 11 -11.09 -43.15 -0.32
CA SER A 11 -11.55 -42.18 -1.32
C SER A 11 -12.14 -40.92 -0.69
N PHE A 12 -12.82 -41.06 0.45
CA PHE A 12 -13.39 -39.95 1.20
C PHE A 12 -12.30 -39.10 1.86
N GLU A 13 -11.30 -39.74 2.47
CA GLU A 13 -10.15 -39.05 3.07
C GLU A 13 -9.34 -38.29 2.00
N GLU A 14 -9.11 -38.88 0.83
CA GLU A 14 -8.43 -38.21 -0.30
C GLU A 14 -9.21 -36.99 -0.81
N GLN A 15 -10.52 -37.11 -0.96
CA GLN A 15 -11.38 -35.98 -1.34
C GLN A 15 -11.36 -34.87 -0.29
N LEU A 16 -11.42 -35.23 0.99
CA LEU A 16 -11.35 -34.28 2.09
C LEU A 16 -10.00 -33.55 2.10
N ASN A 17 -8.91 -34.30 1.88
CA ASN A 17 -7.56 -33.75 1.88
C ASN A 17 -7.33 -32.82 0.68
N ARG A 18 -7.80 -33.20 -0.52
CA ARG A 18 -7.83 -32.30 -1.70
C ARG A 18 -8.61 -31.03 -1.44
N TYR A 19 -9.81 -31.13 -0.87
CA TYR A 19 -10.63 -29.96 -0.55
C TYR A 19 -9.96 -29.06 0.50
N GLN A 20 -9.32 -29.65 1.51
CA GLN A 20 -8.54 -28.91 2.50
C GLN A 20 -7.28 -28.28 1.90
N GLN A 21 -6.61 -28.93 0.94
CA GLN A 21 -5.46 -28.40 0.21
C GLN A 21 -5.84 -27.25 -0.74
N GLU A 22 -6.95 -27.37 -1.47
CA GLU A 22 -7.50 -26.30 -2.30
C GLU A 22 -7.90 -25.08 -1.44
N ARG A 23 -8.39 -25.31 -0.21
CA ARG A 23 -8.70 -24.25 0.76
C ARG A 23 -7.51 -23.76 1.58
N LYS A 24 -6.35 -24.41 1.50
CA LYS A 24 -5.07 -23.99 2.12
C LYS A 24 -4.35 -22.90 1.33
N MET A 25 -4.96 -22.33 0.29
CA MET A 25 -4.48 -21.05 -0.22
C MET A 25 -4.56 -20.01 0.91
N PRO A 26 -3.48 -19.25 1.21
CA PRO A 26 -3.59 -18.15 2.14
C PRO A 26 -4.63 -17.18 1.56
N LEU A 27 -5.83 -17.20 2.14
CA LEU A 27 -6.85 -16.22 1.83
C LEU A 27 -6.34 -14.91 2.43
N LEU A 28 -5.60 -14.13 1.64
CA LEU A 28 -5.40 -12.73 1.95
C LEU A 28 -6.79 -12.12 2.05
N SER A 29 -7.21 -11.87 3.29
CA SER A 29 -8.48 -11.24 3.60
C SER A 29 -8.54 -9.88 2.91
N HIS A 30 -9.72 -9.47 2.50
CA HIS A 30 -9.95 -8.10 2.00
C HIS A 30 -9.42 -7.05 2.98
N MET A 31 -9.43 -7.34 4.29
CA MET A 31 -8.84 -6.48 5.31
C MET A 31 -7.31 -6.41 5.22
N GLU A 32 -6.65 -7.53 4.94
CA GLU A 32 -5.18 -7.59 4.77
C GLU A 32 -4.75 -6.86 3.50
N ILE A 33 -5.48 -7.05 2.38
CA ILE A 33 -5.21 -6.32 1.13
C ILE A 33 -5.37 -4.81 1.35
N ARG A 34 -6.46 -4.39 1.99
CA ARG A 34 -6.69 -2.98 2.33
C ARG A 34 -5.62 -2.44 3.27
N GLY A 35 -5.18 -3.23 4.25
CA GLY A 35 -4.10 -2.89 5.17
C GLY A 35 -2.79 -2.63 4.44
N MET A 36 -2.42 -3.52 3.51
CA MET A 36 -1.23 -3.36 2.67
C MET A 36 -1.33 -2.12 1.78
N GLN A 37 -2.47 -1.88 1.12
CA GLN A 37 -2.67 -0.69 0.28
C GLN A 37 -2.52 0.60 1.09
N ARG A 38 -3.14 0.68 2.27
CA ARG A 38 -3.00 1.84 3.17
C ARG A 38 -1.55 2.02 3.63
N GLY A 39 -0.87 0.93 3.97
CA GLY A 39 0.55 0.97 4.36
C GLY A 39 1.43 1.53 3.25
N ILE A 40 1.23 1.10 2.00
CA ILE A 40 1.99 1.59 0.85
C ILE A 40 1.81 3.11 0.66
N VAL A 41 0.56 3.59 0.73
CA VAL A 41 0.26 5.03 0.59
C VAL A 41 0.87 5.82 1.75
N GLN A 42 0.71 5.33 2.99
CA GLN A 42 1.25 6.00 4.17
C GLN A 42 2.77 6.10 4.13
N THR A 43 3.47 4.99 3.87
CA THR A 43 4.94 5.01 3.75
C THR A 43 5.40 5.93 2.63
N ALA A 44 4.69 5.96 1.50
CA ALA A 44 5.04 6.88 0.41
C ALA A 44 4.89 8.36 0.82
N ARG A 45 3.86 8.72 1.60
CA ARG A 45 3.72 10.07 2.16
C ARG A 45 4.85 10.41 3.13
N GLU A 46 5.11 9.50 4.07
CA GLU A 46 6.18 9.65 5.07
C GLU A 46 7.55 9.86 4.39
N SER A 47 7.86 9.08 3.35
CA SER A 47 9.12 9.24 2.60
C SER A 47 9.22 10.60 1.88
N VAL A 48 8.13 11.20 1.42
CA VAL A 48 8.18 12.56 0.84
C VAL A 48 8.46 13.57 1.95
N LEU A 49 7.72 13.49 3.06
CA LEU A 49 7.85 14.42 4.17
C LEU A 49 9.23 14.36 4.82
N GLU A 50 9.78 13.16 5.02
CA GLU A 50 11.12 12.95 5.57
C GLU A 50 12.20 13.62 4.72
N VAL A 51 12.12 13.50 3.38
CA VAL A 51 13.07 14.20 2.49
C VAL A 51 12.93 15.71 2.62
N LEU A 52 11.71 16.23 2.69
CA LEU A 52 11.48 17.67 2.83
C LEU A 52 12.00 18.18 4.18
N GLU A 53 11.78 17.44 5.26
CA GLU A 53 12.26 17.76 6.60
C GLU A 53 13.80 17.74 6.66
N VAL A 54 14.44 16.71 6.09
CA VAL A 54 15.91 16.61 6.05
C VAL A 54 16.54 17.73 5.22
N ARG A 55 15.93 18.13 4.09
CA ARG A 55 16.53 19.09 3.17
C ARG A 55 16.23 20.54 3.52
N PHE A 56 15.06 20.83 4.06
CA PHE A 56 14.59 22.19 4.26
C PHE A 56 14.34 22.56 5.72
N GLU A 57 14.55 21.62 6.66
CA GLU A 57 14.36 21.72 8.13
C GLU A 57 12.92 22.00 8.59
N VAL A 58 12.21 22.92 7.91
CA VAL A 58 10.84 23.32 8.23
C VAL A 58 9.96 23.05 7.02
N VAL A 59 9.01 22.13 7.19
CA VAL A 59 7.97 21.85 6.20
C VAL A 59 6.70 22.63 6.57
N PRO A 60 6.18 23.51 5.69
CA PRO A 60 4.95 24.24 5.96
C PRO A 60 3.76 23.29 6.17
N PRO A 61 2.84 23.57 7.11
CA PRO A 61 1.70 22.69 7.40
C PRO A 61 0.80 22.48 6.17
N GLU A 62 0.67 23.50 5.31
CA GLU A 62 -0.07 23.44 4.04
C GLU A 62 0.46 22.35 3.09
N VAL A 63 1.78 22.16 3.06
CA VAL A 63 2.45 21.13 2.26
C VAL A 63 2.18 19.74 2.84
N ILE A 64 2.23 19.63 4.17
CA ILE A 64 1.94 18.39 4.89
C ILE A 64 0.49 17.95 4.63
N ASP A 65 -0.46 18.86 4.78
CA ASP A 65 -1.88 18.60 4.56
C ASP A 65 -2.15 18.20 3.11
N THR A 66 -1.51 18.86 2.16
CA THR A 66 -1.62 18.53 0.73
C THR A 66 -1.11 17.12 0.46
N ILE A 67 0.07 16.76 0.94
CA ILE A 67 0.65 15.42 0.73
C ILE A 67 -0.22 14.33 1.39
N ASN A 68 -0.78 14.62 2.57
CA ASN A 68 -1.66 13.71 3.29
C ASN A 68 -3.00 13.44 2.60
N GLN A 69 -3.42 14.30 1.67
CA GLN A 69 -4.63 14.09 0.86
C GLN A 69 -4.38 13.24 -0.39
N ILE A 70 -3.13 13.05 -0.81
CA ILE A 70 -2.80 12.29 -2.03
C ILE A 70 -2.90 10.79 -1.77
N GLU A 71 -3.80 10.11 -2.46
CA GLU A 71 -3.95 8.63 -2.39
C GLU A 71 -3.17 7.89 -3.48
N ASP A 72 -2.79 8.57 -4.57
CA ASP A 72 -2.03 7.95 -5.66
C ASP A 72 -0.53 7.82 -5.32
N VAL A 73 -0.11 6.57 -5.14
CA VAL A 73 1.29 6.19 -4.85
C VAL A 73 2.25 6.65 -5.97
N SER A 74 1.80 6.69 -7.22
CA SER A 74 2.62 7.11 -8.37
C SER A 74 2.98 8.59 -8.26
N VAL A 75 1.99 9.42 -7.91
CA VAL A 75 2.17 10.86 -7.65
C VAL A 75 3.11 11.05 -6.46
N LEU A 76 2.90 10.33 -5.35
CA LEU A 76 3.78 10.40 -4.19
C LEU A 76 5.23 10.02 -4.51
N LYS A 77 5.46 8.97 -5.32
CA LYS A 77 6.81 8.59 -5.77
C LYS A 77 7.45 9.65 -6.66
N GLN A 78 6.67 10.33 -7.50
CA GLN A 78 7.16 11.44 -8.31
C GLN A 78 7.54 12.64 -7.45
N LEU A 79 6.67 13.02 -6.51
CA LEU A 79 6.94 14.08 -5.55
C LEU A 79 8.17 13.77 -4.71
N HIS A 80 8.38 12.52 -4.30
CA HIS A 80 9.59 12.12 -3.58
C HIS A 80 10.85 12.37 -4.41
N ARG A 81 10.87 11.97 -5.70
CA ARG A 81 12.01 12.25 -6.59
C ARG A 81 12.25 13.74 -6.78
N GLN A 82 11.18 14.52 -6.94
CA GLN A 82 11.26 15.97 -7.09
C GLN A 82 11.74 16.66 -5.81
N ALA A 83 11.27 16.19 -4.65
CA ALA A 83 11.70 16.64 -3.34
C ALA A 83 13.20 16.40 -3.09
N ILE A 84 13.84 15.45 -3.78
CA ILE A 84 15.29 15.24 -3.75
C ILE A 84 16.02 16.20 -4.70
N ALA A 85 15.45 16.45 -5.89
CA ALA A 85 16.12 17.19 -6.96
C ALA A 85 15.99 18.72 -6.86
N ILE A 86 14.92 19.22 -6.24
CA ILE A 86 14.57 20.64 -6.26
C ILE A 86 15.46 21.46 -5.32
N ASN A 87 15.75 22.72 -5.63
CA ASN A 87 16.74 23.49 -4.85
C ASN A 87 16.13 24.30 -3.70
N SER A 88 14.80 24.48 -3.67
CA SER A 88 14.13 25.27 -2.63
C SER A 88 12.75 24.72 -2.29
N MET A 89 12.28 25.05 -1.08
CA MET A 89 10.91 24.74 -0.64
C MET A 89 9.87 25.52 -1.44
N VAL A 90 10.18 26.76 -1.85
CA VAL A 90 9.26 27.61 -2.64
C VAL A 90 8.96 26.97 -4.00
N ASP A 91 9.99 26.46 -4.68
CA ASP A 91 9.81 25.77 -5.96
C ASP A 91 8.98 24.48 -5.78
N PHE A 92 9.14 23.80 -4.64
CA PHE A 92 8.36 22.60 -4.34
C PHE A 92 6.88 22.92 -4.11
N GLN A 93 6.57 24.02 -3.42
CA GLN A 93 5.21 24.51 -3.25
C GLN A 93 4.57 24.88 -4.59
N GLN A 94 5.28 25.57 -5.47
CA GLN A 94 4.79 25.88 -6.82
C GLN A 94 4.47 24.61 -7.61
N LEU A 95 5.34 23.60 -7.50
CA LEU A 95 5.13 22.31 -8.13
C LEU A 95 3.88 21.61 -7.61
N LEU A 96 3.65 21.64 -6.30
CA LEU A 96 2.43 21.09 -5.69
C LEU A 96 1.17 21.78 -6.22
N SER A 97 1.17 23.12 -6.29
CA SER A 97 0.06 23.89 -6.85
C SER A 97 -0.21 23.56 -8.31
N GLN A 98 0.84 23.31 -9.11
CA GLN A 98 0.68 22.92 -10.52
C GLN A 98 0.06 21.52 -10.65
N ASN A 99 0.49 20.55 -9.85
CA ASN A 99 -0.08 19.20 -9.88
C ASN A 99 -1.55 19.16 -9.38
N GLN A 100 -1.96 20.11 -8.54
CA GLN A 100 -3.36 20.28 -8.13
C GLN A 100 -4.24 20.91 -9.23
N ALA A 101 -3.66 21.68 -10.17
CA ALA A 101 -4.41 22.32 -11.25
C ALA A 101 -4.65 21.38 -12.45
N ASP A 102 -3.85 20.32 -12.57
CA ASP A 102 -3.88 19.36 -13.69
C ASP A 102 -4.68 18.07 -13.35
N SER A 103 -5.35 18.00 -12.19
CA SER A 103 -6.25 16.91 -11.76
C SER A 103 -7.70 17.37 -11.66
#